data_AF-A0A1H8JMQ4-F1
#
_entry.id   AF-A0A1H8JMQ4-F1
#
_cell.length_a   1.000
_cell.length_b   1.000
_cell.length_c   1.000
_cell.angle_alpha   90.00
_cell.angle_beta   90.00
_cell.angle_gamma   90.00
#
_symmetry.space_group_name_H-M   'P 1'
#
loop_
_entity.id
_entity.type
_entity.pdbx_description
1 polymer ?
#
loop_
_entity_poly.entity_id
_entity_poly.type
_entity_poly.pdbx_seq_one_letter_code
_entity_poly.pdbx_strand_id
1 'polypeptide(L)'
;MTKRDPFKYFKTSREIIRLAVMLYVRFPLSLRNVEDLLHERGIDVSHEAVRFWWHRLGPLFAAEIKKRRVAGLKSSRWRWHLDEMFVKINGERHYLWRA
;
A
#
# COMPACT_ATOMS: atom_id res chain seq x y z
N MET A 1 -8.61 25.92 11.11
CA MET A 1 -7.61 25.02 11.74
C MET A 1 -6.47 24.77 10.76
N THR A 2 -5.26 25.23 11.06
CA THR A 2 -4.07 24.98 10.24
C THR A 2 -3.75 23.47 10.25
N LYS A 3 -3.72 22.83 9.08
CA LYS A 3 -3.35 21.41 8.97
C LYS A 3 -1.90 21.24 9.45
N ARG A 4 -1.69 20.43 10.48
CA ARG A 4 -0.34 20.03 10.91
C ARG A 4 0.31 19.22 9.78
N ASP A 5 1.53 19.59 9.40
CA ASP A 5 2.32 18.84 8.44
C ASP A 5 2.67 17.46 9.01
N PRO A 6 2.22 16.35 8.39
CA PRO A 6 2.52 15.01 8.88
C PRO A 6 4.01 14.64 8.79
N PHE A 7 4.77 15.34 7.94
CA PHE A 7 6.21 15.15 7.79
C PHE A 7 7.04 16.09 8.67
N LYS A 8 6.41 16.80 9.60
CA LYS A 8 7.15 17.63 10.56
C LYS A 8 8.07 16.75 11.43
N TYR A 9 9.30 17.21 11.61
CA TYR A 9 10.38 16.56 12.39
C TYR A 9 11.10 15.37 11.73
N PHE A 10 10.82 15.06 10.47
CA PHE A 10 11.63 14.09 9.73
C PHE A 10 12.88 14.78 9.16
N LYS A 11 14.05 14.15 9.35
CA LYS A 11 15.31 14.58 8.71
C LYS A 11 15.41 14.12 7.25
N THR A 12 14.65 13.09 6.89
CA THR A 12 14.63 12.48 5.56
C THR A 12 13.63 13.21 4.66
N SER A 13 13.93 13.31 3.36
CA SER A 13 13.02 13.92 2.39
C SER A 13 11.67 13.21 2.37
N ARG A 14 10.59 14.00 2.23
CA ARG A 14 9.20 13.50 2.13
C ARG A 14 9.03 12.51 0.99
N GLU A 15 9.78 12.70 -0.10
CA GLU A 15 9.75 11.86 -1.29
C GLU A 15 10.31 10.46 -1.03
N ILE A 16 11.43 10.39 -0.29
CA ILE A 16 12.06 9.12 0.12
C ILE A 16 11.13 8.36 1.05
N ILE A 17 10.56 9.04 2.05
CA ILE A 17 9.62 8.42 3.00
C ILE A 17 8.40 7.88 2.24
N ARG A 18 7.85 8.66 1.31
CA ARG A 18 6.72 8.23 0.48
C ARG A 18 7.08 7.03 -0.39
N LEU A 19 8.26 7.05 -1.02
CA LEU A 19 8.74 5.95 -1.84
C LEU A 19 8.87 4.65 -1.03
N ALA A 20 9.56 4.71 0.12
CA ALA A 20 9.78 3.56 1.00
C ALA A 20 8.45 2.93 1.47
N VAL A 21 7.53 3.76 1.95
CA VAL A 21 6.21 3.29 2.41
C VAL A 21 5.39 2.73 1.24
N MET A 22 5.44 3.35 0.06
CA MET A 22 4.75 2.84 -1.13
C MET A 22 5.32 1.52 -1.64
N LEU A 23 6.64 1.33 -1.59
CA LEU A 23 7.27 0.05 -1.96
C LEU A 23 6.77 -1.08 -1.07
N TYR A 24 6.72 -0.84 0.24
CA TYR A 24 6.22 -1.80 1.23
C TYR A 24 4.72 -2.11 1.05
N VAL A 25 3.88 -1.10 0.76
CA VAL A 25 2.42 -1.29 0.63
C VAL A 25 2.01 -1.90 -0.70
N ARG A 26 2.72 -1.57 -1.79
CA ARG A 26 2.30 -1.90 -3.15
C ARG A 26 2.84 -3.24 -3.65
N PHE A 27 4.00 -3.66 -3.15
CA PHE A 27 4.68 -4.88 -3.59
C PHE A 27 4.81 -5.84 -2.41
N PRO A 28 4.88 -7.16 -2.65
CA PRO A 28 5.08 -8.16 -1.61
C PRO A 28 6.56 -8.17 -1.14
N LEU A 29 7.08 -7.03 -0.71
CA LEU A 29 8.44 -6.84 -0.26
C LEU A 29 8.53 -6.91 1.27
N SER A 30 9.56 -7.57 1.78
CA SER A 30 9.91 -7.47 3.19
C SER A 30 10.47 -6.07 3.49
N LEU A 31 10.45 -5.65 4.76
CA LEU A 31 11.05 -4.36 5.15
C LEU A 31 12.56 -4.31 4.86
N ARG A 32 13.26 -5.46 4.95
CA ARG A 32 14.69 -5.57 4.59
C ARG A 32 14.91 -5.40 3.10
N ASN A 33 14.05 -5.98 2.26
CA ASN A 33 14.14 -5.79 0.82
C ASN A 33 13.94 -4.31 0.43
N VAL A 34 13.10 -3.58 1.17
CA VAL A 34 12.92 -2.13 0.95
C VAL A 34 14.16 -1.35 1.36
N GLU A 35 14.80 -1.71 2.47
CA GLU A 35 16.10 -1.17 2.89
C GLU A 35 17.17 -1.42 1.81
N ASP A 36 17.31 -2.65 1.31
CA ASP A 36 18.28 -2.99 0.27
C ASP A 36 18.06 -2.18 -1.02
N LEU A 37 16.80 -2.05 -1.47
CA LEU A 37 16.44 -1.26 -2.66
C LEU A 37 16.71 0.24 -2.50
N LEU A 38 16.60 0.77 -1.28
CA LEU A 38 16.97 2.15 -0.99
C LEU A 38 18.48 2.31 -0.94
N HIS A 39 19.18 1.33 -0.38
CA HIS A 39 20.64 1.30 -0.32
C HIS A 39 21.28 1.26 -1.71
N GLU A 40 20.73 0.47 -2.65
CA GLU A 40 21.14 0.48 -4.07
C GLU A 40 21.03 1.86 -4.72
N ARG A 41 20.16 2.73 -4.21
CA ARG A 41 19.98 4.12 -4.69
C ARG A 41 20.83 5.13 -3.91
N GLY A 42 21.75 4.66 -3.07
CA GLY A 42 22.60 5.50 -2.22
C GLY A 42 21.86 6.11 -1.02
N ILE A 43 20.70 5.56 -0.64
CA ILE A 43 19.90 6.04 0.48
C ILE A 43 20.09 5.08 1.65
N ASP A 44 20.87 5.49 2.65
CA ASP A 44 21.12 4.71 3.85
C ASP A 44 19.99 4.88 4.89
N VAL A 45 19.12 3.88 4.98
CA VAL A 45 17.94 3.86 5.84
C VAL A 45 17.69 2.44 6.33
N SER A 46 17.58 2.24 7.64
CA SER A 46 17.27 0.92 8.20
C SER A 46 15.82 0.51 7.99
N HIS A 47 15.55 -0.80 7.91
CA HIS A 47 14.19 -1.35 7.85
C HIS A 47 13.31 -0.91 9.04
N GLU A 48 13.89 -0.65 10.21
CA GLU A 48 13.17 -0.11 11.38
C GLU A 48 12.69 1.33 11.15
N ALA A 49 13.45 2.15 10.41
CA ALA A 49 12.98 3.48 10.02
C ALA A 49 11.79 3.38 9.04
N VAL A 50 11.83 2.45 8.08
CA VAL A 50 10.71 2.17 7.18
C VAL A 50 9.48 1.69 7.97
N ARG A 51 9.68 0.80 8.96
CA ARG A 51 8.63 0.33 9.86
C ARG A 51 7.99 1.49 10.63
N PHE A 52 8.80 2.38 11.19
CA PHE A 52 8.32 3.56 11.90
C PHE A 52 7.50 4.49 10.98
N TRP A 53 7.98 4.73 9.76
CA TRP A 53 7.25 5.53 8.77
C TRP A 53 5.91 4.91 8.40
N TRP A 54 5.87 3.60 8.18
CA TRP A 54 4.63 2.87 7.93
C TRP A 54 3.64 3.01 9.09
N HIS A 55 4.07 2.78 10.33
CA HIS A 55 3.18 2.91 11.49
C HIS A 55 2.62 4.32 11.65
N ARG A 56 3.44 5.35 11.40
CA ARG A 56 3.03 6.75 11.60
C ARG A 56 2.23 7.33 10.43
N LEU A 57 2.59 6.99 9.20
CA LEU A 57 2.03 7.61 7.98
C LEU A 57 1.13 6.67 7.18
N GLY A 58 1.15 5.36 7.46
CA GLY A 58 0.35 4.36 6.78
C GLY A 58 -1.13 4.71 6.65
N PRO A 59 -1.82 5.18 7.72
CA PRO A 59 -3.21 5.61 7.63
C PRO A 59 -3.44 6.76 6.64
N LEU A 60 -2.50 7.69 6.52
CA LEU A 60 -2.60 8.81 5.57
C LEU A 60 -2.50 8.32 4.13
N PHE A 61 -1.53 7.45 3.85
CA PHE A 61 -1.36 6.87 2.51
C PHE A 61 -2.52 5.96 2.13
N ALA A 62 -3.02 5.14 3.05
CA ALA A 62 -4.19 4.29 2.85
C ALA A 62 -5.44 5.14 2.52
N ALA A 63 -5.65 6.23 3.25
CA ALA A 63 -6.74 7.17 2.98
C ALA A 63 -6.61 7.84 1.60
N GLU A 64 -5.40 8.23 1.19
CA GLU A 64 -5.17 8.83 -0.13
C GLU A 64 -5.43 7.83 -1.26
N ILE A 65 -4.94 6.59 -1.13
CA ILE A 65 -5.18 5.51 -2.09
C ILE A 65 -6.69 5.22 -2.21
N LYS A 66 -7.39 5.11 -1.07
CA LYS A 66 -8.84 4.90 -1.04
C LYS A 66 -9.58 6.06 -1.71
N LYS A 67 -9.19 7.31 -1.45
CA LYS A 67 -9.79 8.50 -2.07
C LYS A 67 -9.60 8.47 -3.60
N ARG A 68 -8.40 8.14 -4.09
CA ARG A 68 -8.14 8.00 -5.54
C ARG A 68 -8.98 6.89 -6.17
N ARG A 69 -9.10 5.73 -5.51
CA ARG A 69 -9.96 4.62 -5.95
C ARG A 69 -11.42 5.06 -6.06
N VAL A 70 -11.96 5.70 -5.01
CA VAL A 70 -13.35 6.20 -5.00
C VAL A 70 -13.57 7.27 -6.06
N ALA A 71 -12.61 8.18 -6.27
CA ALA A 71 -12.71 9.18 -7.34
C ALA A 71 -12.75 8.52 -8.73
N GLY A 72 -11.97 7.47 -8.97
CA GLY A 72 -12.05 6.67 -10.20
C GLY A 72 -13.38 5.94 -10.38
N LEU A 73 -14.00 5.48 -9.29
CA LEU A 73 -15.32 4.83 -9.28
C LEU A 73 -16.48 5.81 -9.50
N LYS A 74 -16.30 7.11 -9.24
CA LYS A 74 -17.32 8.14 -9.51
C LYS A 74 -17.51 8.43 -11.00
N SER A 75 -16.59 8.00 -11.86
CA SER A 75 -16.81 7.97 -13.30
C SER A 75 -17.72 6.78 -13.63
N SER A 76 -18.88 7.08 -14.19
CA SER A 76 -20.03 6.21 -14.45
C SER A 76 -19.74 4.98 -15.32
N ARG A 77 -19.05 3.97 -14.76
CA ARG A 77 -18.98 2.61 -15.33
C ARG A 77 -19.45 1.62 -14.28
N TRP A 78 -20.76 1.56 -14.07
CA TRP A 78 -21.41 0.44 -13.38
C TRP A 78 -21.12 -0.84 -14.16
N ARG A 79 -20.08 -1.56 -13.74
CA ARG A 79 -19.72 -2.88 -14.24
C ARG A 79 -19.82 -3.83 -13.07
N TRP A 80 -20.72 -4.80 -13.18
CA TRP A 80 -20.79 -5.92 -12.25
C TRP A 80 -19.60 -6.83 -12.55
N HIS A 81 -18.81 -7.11 -11.53
CA HIS A 81 -17.72 -8.07 -11.59
C HIS A 81 -18.19 -9.30 -10.82
N LEU A 82 -18.42 -10.41 -11.53
CA LEU A 82 -18.75 -11.69 -10.91
C LEU A 82 -17.46 -12.51 -10.86
N ASP A 83 -17.02 -12.86 -9.66
CA ASP A 83 -15.85 -13.73 -9.50
C ASP A 83 -16.35 -15.19 -9.43
N GLU A 84 -15.93 -16.00 -10.40
CA GLU A 84 -16.12 -17.45 -10.40
C GLU A 84 -14.89 -18.13 -9.81
N MET A 85 -15.10 -18.97 -8.79
CA MET A 85 -14.06 -19.69 -8.08
C MET A 85 -14.38 -21.18 -8.02
N PHE A 86 -13.39 -22.03 -8.31
CA PHE A 86 -13.51 -23.48 -8.23
C PHE A 86 -12.80 -23.98 -6.98
N VAL A 87 -13.53 -24.67 -6.10
CA VAL A 87 -12.96 -25.28 -4.89
C VAL A 87 -13.17 -26.79 -4.95
N LYS A 88 -12.14 -27.57 -4.58
CA LYS A 88 -12.23 -29.02 -4.47
C LYS A 88 -12.40 -29.40 -3.01
N ILE A 89 -13.54 -29.97 -2.63
CA ILE A 89 -13.84 -30.43 -1.26
C ILE A 89 -14.03 -31.94 -1.33
N ASN A 90 -13.28 -32.70 -0.52
CA ASN A 90 -13.35 -34.16 -0.47
C ASN A 90 -13.26 -34.89 -1.83
N GLY A 91 -12.56 -34.31 -2.82
CA GLY A 91 -12.43 -34.92 -4.14
C GLY A 91 -13.41 -34.38 -5.19
N GLU A 92 -14.48 -33.71 -4.78
CA GLU A 92 -15.52 -33.16 -5.65
C GLU A 92 -15.28 -31.66 -5.93
N ARG A 93 -15.55 -31.21 -7.17
CA ARG A 93 -15.40 -29.80 -7.57
C ARG A 93 -16.71 -29.06 -7.33
N HIS A 94 -16.63 -27.97 -6.57
CA HIS A 94 -17.76 -27.08 -6.30
C HIS A 94 -17.51 -25.71 -6.95
N TYR A 95 -18.60 -25.13 -7.44
CA TYR A 95 -18.62 -23.80 -8.05
C TYR A 95 -19.08 -22.79 -7.01
N LEU A 96 -18.28 -21.75 -6.81
CA LEU A 96 -18.60 -20.62 -5.94
C LEU A 96 -18.61 -19.36 -6.78
N TRP A 97 -19.72 -18.63 -6.69
CA TRP A 97 -19.90 -17.34 -7.32
C TRP A 97 -19.94 -16.28 -6.24
N ARG A 98 -19.14 -15.22 -6.40
CA ARG A 98 -19.19 -14.04 -5.52
C ARG A 98 -19.54 -12.82 -6.36
N ALA A 99 -20.66 -12.18 -6.00
CA ALA A 99 -21.13 -10.92 -6.59
C ALA A 99 -20.61 -9.71 -5.81
#